data_AF-A0A932Y450-F1
#
_entry.id   AF-A0A932Y450-F1
#
_cell.length_a   1.000
_cell.length_b   1.000
_cell.length_c   1.000
_cell.angle_alpha   90.00
_cell.angle_beta   90.00
_cell.angle_gamma   90.00
#
_symmetry.space_group_name_H-M   'P 1'
#
loop_
_entity.id
_entity.type
_entity.pdbx_description
1 polymer ?
#
loop_
_entity_poly.entity_id
_entity_poly.type
_entity_poly.pdbx_seq_one_letter_code
_entity_poly.pdbx_strand_id
1 'polypeptide(L)'
;MEKEEKAQWVDPLYVIFEKYLYDFQNDDLDAFIATIVQEYLTYLQEHNVLIPEKKKEFLLKDLTEEVYDMFVKKIHGCLNLRDFQNSGRVSRLEKLLARDRFEKLKMAA
;
A
#
# COMPACT_ATOMS: atom_id res chain seq x y z
N MET A 1 -6.74 -29.04 -20.20
CA MET A 1 -5.92 -27.89 -19.78
C MET A 1 -6.81 -27.01 -18.91
N GLU A 2 -6.99 -27.44 -17.66
CA GLU A 2 -7.68 -26.63 -16.65
C GLU A 2 -6.73 -25.48 -16.29
N LYS A 3 -7.10 -24.26 -16.67
CA LYS A 3 -6.42 -23.07 -16.17
C LYS A 3 -6.83 -22.96 -14.70
N GLU A 4 -5.95 -23.35 -13.79
CA GLU A 4 -6.07 -22.94 -12.40
C GLU A 4 -6.08 -21.40 -12.38
N GLU A 5 -7.25 -20.80 -12.21
CA GLU A 5 -7.38 -19.44 -11.72
C GLU A 5 -6.82 -19.44 -10.29
N LYS A 6 -5.51 -19.36 -10.16
CA LYS A 6 -4.87 -18.97 -8.90
C LYS A 6 -5.34 -17.55 -8.65
N ALA A 7 -6.38 -17.39 -7.83
CA ALA A 7 -6.75 -16.12 -7.26
C ALA A 7 -5.46 -15.51 -6.71
N GLN A 8 -4.96 -14.48 -7.41
CA GLN A 8 -3.67 -13.89 -7.11
C GLN A 8 -3.86 -13.17 -5.79
N TRP A 9 -3.45 -13.82 -4.69
CA TRP A 9 -3.48 -13.21 -3.37
C TRP A 9 -2.53 -12.02 -3.42
N VAL A 10 -3.10 -10.82 -3.45
CA VAL A 10 -2.34 -9.58 -3.44
C VAL A 10 -2.14 -9.20 -1.98
N ASP A 11 -0.88 -8.96 -1.61
CA ASP A 11 -0.52 -8.53 -0.26
C ASP A 11 -1.34 -7.30 0.16
N PRO A 12 -2.06 -7.33 1.29
CA PRO A 12 -2.84 -6.20 1.79
C PRO A 12 -2.01 -4.92 1.95
N LEU A 13 -0.75 -5.02 2.38
CA LEU A 13 0.14 -3.87 2.52
C LEU A 13 0.39 -3.21 1.15
N TYR A 14 0.61 -4.02 0.10
CA TYR A 14 0.78 -3.51 -1.27
C TYR A 14 -0.50 -2.88 -1.81
N VAL A 15 -1.68 -3.47 -1.55
CA VAL A 15 -2.97 -2.90 -1.97
C VAL A 15 -3.19 -1.51 -1.34
N ILE A 16 -2.92 -1.37 -0.05
CA ILE A 16 -3.00 -0.10 0.67
C ILE A 16 -2.00 0.90 0.10
N PHE A 17 -0.74 0.49 -0.05
CA PHE A 17 0.34 1.31 -0.62
C PHE A 17 -0.06 1.87 -1.99
N GLU A 18 -0.57 1.02 -2.88
CA GLU A 18 -0.87 1.39 -4.25
C GLU A 18 -2.04 2.39 -4.34
N LYS A 19 -3.06 2.23 -3.49
CA LYS A 19 -4.14 3.22 -3.38
C LYS A 19 -3.59 4.59 -2.98
N TYR A 20 -2.77 4.64 -1.92
CA TYR A 20 -2.23 5.91 -1.46
C TYR A 20 -1.21 6.51 -2.45
N LEU A 21 -0.44 5.69 -3.16
CA LEU A 21 0.48 6.16 -4.20
C LEU A 21 -0.21 7.04 -5.25
N TYR A 22 -1.48 6.74 -5.58
CA TYR A 22 -2.23 7.48 -6.59
C TYR A 22 -3.10 8.61 -6.05
N ASP A 23 -3.53 8.52 -4.79
CA ASP A 23 -4.49 9.45 -4.18
C ASP A 23 -3.85 10.47 -3.24
N PHE A 24 -2.63 10.21 -2.77
CA PHE A 24 -1.97 11.06 -1.78
C PHE A 24 -1.57 12.40 -2.40
N GLN A 25 -2.02 13.50 -1.78
CA GLN A 25 -1.91 14.86 -2.33
C GLN A 25 -0.69 15.63 -1.82
N ASN A 26 -0.12 15.19 -0.70
CA ASN A 26 1.04 15.83 -0.08
C ASN A 26 2.33 15.17 -0.58
N ASP A 27 3.41 15.94 -0.73
CA ASP A 27 4.73 15.40 -1.08
C ASP A 27 5.57 15.04 0.16
N ASP A 28 4.92 14.91 1.32
CA ASP A 28 5.53 14.49 2.57
C ASP A 28 5.62 12.96 2.62
N LEU A 29 6.85 12.46 2.46
CA LEU A 29 7.15 11.03 2.45
C LEU A 29 6.90 10.37 3.81
N ASP A 30 7.24 11.06 4.90
CA ASP A 30 7.07 10.51 6.25
C ASP A 30 5.58 10.37 6.56
N ALA A 31 4.78 11.38 6.21
CA ALA A 31 3.33 11.32 6.32
C ALA A 31 2.71 10.24 5.42
N PHE A 32 3.24 10.05 4.20
CA PHE A 32 2.81 9.00 3.28
C PHE A 32 3.02 7.60 3.88
N ILE A 33 4.24 7.33 4.34
CA ILE A 33 4.60 6.04 4.94
C ILE A 33 3.78 5.80 6.21
N ALA A 34 3.70 6.79 7.11
CA ALA A 34 2.93 6.69 8.35
C ALA A 34 1.45 6.39 8.09
N THR A 35 0.86 6.99 7.05
CA THR A 35 -0.54 6.74 6.66
C THR A 35 -0.75 5.28 6.24
N ILE A 36 0.13 4.73 5.41
CA ILE A 36 0.05 3.35 4.93
C ILE A 36 0.24 2.36 6.08
N VAL A 37 1.25 2.58 6.92
CA VAL A 37 1.53 1.72 8.07
C VAL A 37 0.34 1.73 9.04
N GLN A 38 -0.24 2.90 9.32
CA GLN A 38 -1.40 3.01 10.20
C GLN A 38 -2.64 2.33 9.60
N GLU A 39 -2.89 2.47 8.31
CA GLU A 39 -4.00 1.78 7.63
C GLU A 39 -3.82 0.25 7.68
N TYR A 40 -2.59 -0.24 7.46
CA TYR A 40 -2.31 -1.67 7.54
C TYR A 40 -2.46 -2.23 8.95
N LEU A 41 -2.03 -1.48 9.98
CA LEU A 41 -2.28 -1.88 11.37
C LEU A 41 -3.77 -1.90 11.71
N THR A 42 -4.54 -0.95 11.17
CA THR A 42 -6.00 -0.92 11.33
C THR A 42 -6.64 -2.15 10.68
N TYR A 43 -6.21 -2.48 9.46
CA TYR A 43 -6.61 -3.72 8.77
C TYR A 43 -6.31 -4.97 9.62
N LEU A 44 -5.10 -5.08 10.19
CA LEU A 44 -4.76 -6.22 11.05
C LEU A 44 -5.67 -6.31 12.29
N GLN A 45 -6.04 -5.18 12.89
CA GLN A 45 -6.95 -5.14 14.04
C GLN A 45 -8.38 -5.57 13.66
N GLU A 46 -8.90 -5.08 12.54
CA GLU A 46 -10.23 -5.46 12.01
C GLU A 46 -10.30 -6.97 11.73
N HIS A 47 -9.20 -7.56 11.25
CA HIS A 47 -9.08 -9.01 11.02
C HIS A 47 -8.70 -9.84 12.26
N ASN A 48 -8.81 -9.28 13.47
CA ASN A 48 -8.52 -9.95 14.75
C ASN A 48 -7.08 -10.49 14.88
N VAL A 49 -6.11 -9.88 14.19
CA VAL A 49 -4.69 -10.22 14.33
C VAL A 49 -4.12 -9.54 15.57
N LEU A 50 -3.80 -10.33 16.59
CA LEU A 50 -3.23 -9.85 17.84
C LEU A 50 -1.72 -9.64 17.72
N ILE A 51 -1.28 -8.39 17.86
CA ILE A 51 0.14 -8.02 17.87
C ILE A 51 0.58 -7.77 19.32
N PRO A 52 1.52 -8.56 19.87
CA PRO A 52 2.04 -8.31 21.21
C PRO A 52 2.72 -6.94 21.32
N GLU A 53 2.45 -6.18 22.39
CA GLU A 53 3.01 -4.83 22.60
C GLU A 53 4.53 -4.78 22.42
N LYS A 54 5.24 -5.78 22.97
CA LYS A 54 6.72 -5.88 22.88
C LYS A 54 7.25 -6.01 21.45
N LYS A 55 6.40 -6.42 20.50
CA LYS A 55 6.77 -6.57 19.08
C LYS A 55 6.25 -5.44 18.21
N LYS A 56 5.41 -4.54 18.74
CA LYS A 56 4.82 -3.45 17.94
C LYS A 56 5.89 -2.50 17.41
N GLU A 57 6.87 -2.12 18.22
CA GLU A 57 7.94 -1.22 17.78
C GLU A 57 8.78 -1.83 16.65
N PHE A 58 9.11 -3.13 16.76
CA PHE A 58 9.83 -3.86 15.70
C PHE A 58 8.99 -3.95 14.43
N LEU A 59 7.71 -4.32 14.55
CA LEU A 59 6.80 -4.39 13.42
C LEU A 59 6.63 -3.04 12.72
N LEU A 60 6.47 -1.95 13.50
CA LEU A 60 6.37 -0.59 12.95
C LEU A 60 7.60 -0.21 12.14
N LYS A 61 8.79 -0.54 12.66
CA LYS A 61 10.05 -0.31 11.97
C LYS A 61 10.12 -1.11 10.66
N ASP A 62 9.86 -2.42 10.73
CA ASP A 62 9.92 -3.31 9.55
C ASP A 62 8.91 -2.87 8.47
N LEU A 63 7.68 -2.49 8.86
CA LEU A 63 6.67 -1.98 7.94
C LEU A 63 7.07 -0.65 7.31
N THR A 64 7.69 0.24 8.10
CA THR A 64 8.16 1.54 7.59
C THR A 64 9.26 1.33 6.55
N GLU A 65 10.22 0.43 6.82
CA GLU A 65 11.30 0.09 5.90
C GLU A 65 10.74 -0.56 4.61
N GLU A 66 9.80 -1.49 4.73
CA GLU A 66 9.17 -2.15 3.58
C GLU A 66 8.39 -1.15 2.69
N VAL A 67 7.60 -0.25 3.30
CA VAL A 67 6.84 0.76 2.55
C VAL A 67 7.77 1.76 1.87
N TYR A 68 8.86 2.13 2.52
CA TYR A 68 9.90 2.98 1.92
C TYR A 68 10.54 2.28 0.70
N ASP A 69 10.90 1.01 0.83
CA ASP A 69 11.48 0.23 -0.27
C ASP A 69 10.52 0.09 -1.46
N MET A 70 9.24 -0.16 -1.19
CA MET A 70 8.20 -0.17 -2.22
C MET A 70 8.08 1.18 -2.92
N PHE A 71 8.10 2.28 -2.15
CA PHE A 71 8.06 3.63 -2.68
C PHE A 71 9.23 3.89 -3.63
N VAL A 72 10.48 3.68 -3.18
CA VAL A 72 11.69 3.91 -3.98
C VAL A 72 11.65 3.11 -5.28
N LYS A 73 11.27 1.84 -5.21
CA LYS A 73 11.16 0.97 -6.41
C LYS A 73 10.10 1.48 -7.37
N LYS A 74 8.95 1.93 -6.86
CA LYS A 74 7.80 2.30 -7.68
C LYS A 74 7.95 3.68 -8.34
N ILE A 75 8.50 4.66 -7.62
CA ILE A 75 8.73 6.00 -8.13
C ILE A 75 10.09 6.15 -8.84
N HIS A 76 10.86 5.06 -8.99
CA HIS A 76 12.18 5.09 -9.59
C HIS A 76 12.21 5.91 -10.90
N GLY A 77 13.12 6.89 -10.96
CA GLY A 77 13.21 7.83 -12.08
C GLY A 77 12.25 9.04 -12.00
N CYS A 78 11.61 9.26 -10.85
CA CYS A 78 10.91 10.49 -10.47
C CYS A 78 11.54 11.03 -9.18
N LEU A 79 11.54 12.36 -8.98
CA LEU A 79 12.18 12.97 -7.80
C LEU A 79 11.30 12.87 -6.55
N ASN A 80 9.99 12.88 -6.74
CA ASN A 80 8.99 12.84 -5.68
C ASN A 80 7.69 12.20 -6.19
N LEU A 81 6.71 12.08 -5.27
CA LEU A 81 5.43 11.47 -5.55
C LEU A 81 4.63 12.24 -6.61
N ARG A 82 4.59 13.58 -6.53
CA ARG A 82 3.92 14.43 -7.50
C ARG A 82 4.48 14.25 -8.92
N ASP A 83 5.80 14.15 -9.06
CA ASP A 83 6.44 13.89 -10.35
C ASP A 83 6.03 12.52 -10.91
N PHE A 84 5.98 11.50 -10.05
CA PHE A 84 5.50 10.18 -10.45
C PHE A 84 4.04 10.22 -10.93
N GLN A 85 3.16 10.89 -10.19
CA GLN A 85 1.74 11.02 -10.55
C GLN A 85 1.53 11.80 -11.86
N ASN A 86 2.40 12.77 -12.15
CA ASN A 86 2.36 13.59 -13.37
C ASN A 86 3.17 13.02 -14.54
N SER A 87 3.98 11.98 -14.31
CA SER A 87 4.86 11.40 -15.34
C SER A 87 4.14 10.74 -16.52
N GLY A 88 2.82 10.58 -16.45
CA GLY A 88 2.03 9.83 -17.43
C GLY A 88 2.21 8.30 -17.35
N ARG A 89 3.05 7.81 -16.43
CA ARG A 89 3.25 6.37 -16.17
C ARG A 89 2.04 5.70 -15.50
N VAL A 90 1.12 6.51 -14.96
CA VAL A 90 -0.07 6.03 -14.26
C VAL A 90 -1.30 6.27 -15.11
N SER A 91 -1.85 5.20 -15.67
CA SER A 91 -3.10 5.25 -16.43
C SER A 91 -4.30 5.44 -15.49
N ARG A 92 -5.38 6.04 -16.03
CA ARG A 92 -6.66 6.13 -15.31
C ARG A 92 -7.20 4.75 -14.92
N LEU A 93 -6.94 3.73 -15.74
CA LEU A 93 -7.37 2.35 -15.47
C LEU A 93 -6.64 1.78 -14.25
N GLU A 94 -5.32 1.98 -14.14
CA GLU A 94 -4.55 1.52 -12.98
C GLU A 94 -5.04 2.15 -11.67
N LYS A 95 -5.36 3.45 -11.68
CA LYS A 95 -5.94 4.12 -10.51
C LYS A 95 -7.29 3.51 -10.10
N LEU A 96 -8.15 3.23 -11.07
CA LEU A 96 -9.46 2.60 -10.81
C LEU A 96 -9.30 1.18 -10.26
N LEU A 97 -8.39 0.39 -10.82
CA LEU A 97 -8.12 -0.98 -10.37
C LEU A 97 -7.51 -1.02 -8.97
N ALA A 98 -6.61 -0.10 -8.63
CA ALA A 98 -6.04 0.01 -7.29
C ALA A 98 -7.12 0.35 -6.25
N ARG A 99 -8.01 1.29 -6.59
CA ARG A 99 -9.16 1.61 -5.75
C ARG A 99 -10.10 0.41 -5.57
N ASP A 100 -10.44 -0.29 -6.65
CA ASP A 100 -11.29 -1.49 -6.59
C ASP A 100 -10.68 -2.58 -5.69
N ARG A 101 -9.36 -2.82 -5.79
CA ARG A 101 -8.65 -3.74 -4.89
C ARG A 101 -8.75 -3.30 -3.43
N PHE A 102 -8.57 -2.01 -3.15
CA PHE A 102 -8.65 -1.47 -1.81
C PHE A 102 -10.05 -1.58 -1.19
N GLU A 103 -11.10 -1.27 -1.97
CA GLU A 103 -12.49 -1.46 -1.50
C GLU A 103 -12.79 -2.93 -1.22
N LYS A 104 -12.35 -3.85 -2.09
CA LYS A 104 -12.48 -5.30 -1.86
C LYS A 104 -11.73 -5.76 -0.61
N LEU A 105 -10.55 -5.21 -0.35
CA LEU A 105 -9.79 -5.49 0.86
C LEU A 105 -10.57 -5.09 2.12
N LYS A 106 -11.19 -3.89 2.11
CA LYS A 106 -12.02 -3.43 3.23
C LYS A 106 -13.31 -4.21 3.43
N MET A 107 -13.90 -4.73 2.35
CA MET A 107 -15.10 -5.56 2.43
C MET A 107 -14.82 -7.00 2.89
N ALA A 108 -13.56 -7.45 2.81
CA ALA A 108 -13.16 -8.78 3.24
C ALA A 108 -12.83 -8.87 4.74
N ALA A 109 -12.73 -7.72 5.42
CA ALA A 109 -12.58 -7.56 6.87
C ALA A 109 -13.90 -7.74 7.60
#